data_AF-A0A7X7V2R5-F1
#
_entry.id   AF-A0A7X7V2R5-F1
#
_cell.length_a   1.000
_cell.length_b   1.000
_cell.length_c   1.000
_cell.angle_alpha   90.00
_cell.angle_beta   90.00
_cell.angle_gamma   90.00
#
_symmetry.space_group_name_H-M   'P 1'
#
loop_
_entity.id
_entity.type
_entity.pdbx_description
1 polymer ?
#
loop_
_entity_poly.entity_id
_entity_poly.type
_entity_poly.pdbx_seq_one_letter_code
_entity_poly.pdbx_strand_id
1 'polypeptide(L)'
;MPVKTASALSMKRIVISCLIFIMIPLAAHLLNIIISQYAISLMFCMNVGTSILIIYDWNLFGIHYNRAKKNTMDTILFTSLGAILIMLWVYVGANILQAALILPGNSDLIAYGYARPGMLIAFSFAEAANISISYKCFTDHFDVHGKELQSILLSSLVFGLLLTVIYLPSLNISLFFRTYLYNMVLIAILAYLYNQCHTFIPGLLAMAVIYFIIMLQSSIL
;
A
#
# COMPACT_ATOMS: atom_id res chain seq x y z
N MET A 1 4.48 24.74 24.63
CA MET A 1 3.22 24.98 23.89
C MET A 1 2.93 23.73 23.08
N PRO A 2 1.76 23.06 23.21
CA PRO A 2 1.47 21.91 22.38
C PRO A 2 1.31 22.42 20.94
N VAL A 3 2.21 21.98 20.07
CA VAL A 3 2.08 22.21 18.63
C VAL A 3 0.86 21.42 18.19
N LYS A 4 -0.30 22.09 18.10
CA LYS A 4 -1.43 21.56 17.34
C LYS A 4 -0.92 21.30 15.94
N THR A 5 -0.77 20.04 15.54
CA THR A 5 -0.54 19.65 14.15
C THR A 5 -1.80 19.98 13.36
N ALA A 6 -1.98 21.26 13.05
CA ALA A 6 -3.06 21.75 12.20
C ALA A 6 -2.75 21.41 10.75
N SER A 7 -3.00 20.16 10.40
CA SER A 7 -3.27 19.74 9.03
C SER A 7 -4.30 18.63 9.12
N ALA A 8 -5.53 18.99 9.47
CA ALA A 8 -6.67 18.09 9.37
C ALA A 8 -7.18 18.18 7.92
N LEU A 9 -6.97 17.11 7.14
CA LEU A 9 -7.70 16.89 5.90
C LEU A 9 -9.19 17.05 6.19
N SER A 10 -9.97 17.60 5.26
CA SER A 10 -11.41 17.65 5.49
C SER A 10 -12.00 16.24 5.50
N MET A 11 -13.01 15.98 6.34
CA MET A 11 -13.70 14.68 6.35
C MET A 11 -14.21 14.28 4.96
N LYS A 12 -14.67 15.26 4.16
CA LYS A 12 -15.07 15.05 2.76
C LYS A 12 -13.93 14.45 1.93
N ARG A 13 -12.71 14.98 2.09
CA ARG A 13 -11.53 14.51 1.39
C ARG A 13 -11.17 13.09 1.79
N ILE A 14 -11.18 12.79 3.10
CA ILE A 14 -10.92 11.45 3.62
C ILE A 14 -11.91 10.43 3.06
N VAL A 15 -13.20 10.76 3.08
CA VAL A 15 -14.26 9.88 2.54
C VAL A 15 -14.05 9.60 1.05
N ILE A 16 -13.76 10.63 0.25
CA ILE A 16 -13.53 10.46 -1.18
C ILE A 16 -12.28 9.60 -1.46
N SER A 17 -11.17 9.84 -0.76
CA SER A 17 -9.95 9.02 -0.90
C SER A 17 -10.18 7.57 -0.49
N CYS A 18 -10.96 7.32 0.57
CA CYS A 18 -11.34 5.96 0.98
C CYS A 18 -12.26 5.29 -0.06
N LEU A 19 -13.20 6.03 -0.65
CA LEU A 19 -14.06 5.51 -1.71
C LEU A 19 -13.23 5.13 -2.94
N ILE A 20 -12.31 5.98 -3.39
CA ILE A 20 -11.42 5.66 -4.52
C ILE A 20 -10.64 4.36 -4.23
N PHE A 21 -10.08 4.24 -3.03
CA PHE A 21 -9.34 3.05 -2.59
C PHE A 21 -10.19 1.77 -2.66
N ILE A 22 -11.42 1.79 -2.11
CA ILE A 22 -12.34 0.65 -2.13
C ILE A 22 -12.80 0.31 -3.55
N MET A 23 -12.99 1.33 -4.40
CA MET A 23 -13.48 1.16 -5.76
C MET A 23 -12.48 0.45 -6.68
N ILE A 24 -11.18 0.45 -6.38
CA ILE A 24 -10.15 -0.21 -7.22
C ILE A 24 -10.44 -1.70 -7.40
N PRO A 25 -10.44 -2.54 -6.34
CA PRO A 25 -10.70 -3.97 -6.51
C PRO A 25 -12.16 -4.25 -6.85
N LEU A 26 -13.13 -3.41 -6.43
CA LEU A 26 -14.52 -3.57 -6.84
C LEU A 26 -14.67 -3.42 -8.36
N ALA A 27 -14.07 -2.37 -8.94
CA ALA A 27 -14.05 -2.17 -10.38
C ALA A 27 -13.29 -3.31 -11.09
N ALA A 28 -12.21 -3.82 -10.50
CA ALA A 28 -11.48 -4.96 -11.04
C ALA A 28 -12.36 -6.22 -11.11
N HIS A 29 -13.17 -6.50 -10.07
CA HIS A 29 -14.14 -7.59 -10.09
C HIS A 29 -15.20 -7.40 -11.18
N LEU A 30 -15.73 -6.19 -11.34
CA LEU A 30 -16.71 -5.88 -12.39
C LEU A 30 -16.14 -6.04 -13.79
N LEU A 31 -14.93 -5.55 -14.04
CA LEU A 31 -14.24 -5.73 -15.32
C LEU A 31 -13.90 -7.20 -15.59
N ASN A 32 -13.57 -7.96 -14.54
CA ASN A 32 -13.26 -9.38 -14.67
C ASN A 32 -14.46 -10.21 -15.13
N ILE A 33 -15.71 -9.77 -14.90
CA ILE A 33 -16.90 -10.43 -15.46
C ILE A 33 -16.85 -10.43 -17.00
N ILE A 34 -16.24 -9.42 -17.61
CA ILE A 34 -16.15 -9.26 -19.07
C ILE A 34 -14.86 -9.87 -19.60
N ILE A 35 -13.73 -9.54 -18.98
CA ILE A 35 -12.39 -9.91 -19.48
C ILE A 35 -12.02 -11.36 -19.09
N SER A 36 -12.60 -11.88 -18.00
CA SER A 36 -12.27 -13.19 -17.41
C SER A 36 -10.78 -13.36 -17.06
N GLN A 37 -10.05 -12.26 -16.84
CA GLN A 37 -8.65 -12.24 -16.43
C GLN A 37 -8.43 -11.23 -15.29
N TYR A 38 -8.56 -11.70 -14.05
CA TYR A 38 -8.59 -10.81 -12.87
C TYR A 38 -7.30 -10.01 -12.71
N ALA A 39 -6.13 -10.61 -12.98
CA ALA A 39 -4.84 -9.92 -12.88
C ALA A 39 -4.74 -8.71 -13.84
N ILE A 40 -5.28 -8.82 -15.07
CA ILE A 40 -5.34 -7.69 -16.01
C ILE A 40 -6.34 -6.64 -15.53
N SER A 41 -7.54 -7.07 -15.11
CA SER A 41 -8.57 -6.15 -14.62
C SER A 41 -8.06 -5.35 -13.41
N LEU A 42 -7.38 -6.03 -12.48
CA LEU A 42 -6.79 -5.40 -11.30
C LEU A 42 -5.62 -4.49 -11.67
N MET A 43 -4.73 -4.90 -12.58
CA MET A 43 -3.66 -4.03 -13.10
C MET A 43 -4.22 -2.71 -13.63
N PHE A 44 -5.24 -2.79 -14.50
CA PHE A 44 -5.85 -1.61 -15.12
C PHE A 44 -6.49 -0.71 -14.05
N CYS A 45 -7.33 -1.28 -13.18
CA CYS A 45 -8.01 -0.54 -12.13
C CYS A 45 -7.03 0.07 -11.11
N MET A 46 -5.94 -0.62 -10.77
CA MET A 46 -4.93 -0.11 -9.85
C MET A 46 -4.19 1.08 -10.46
N ASN A 47 -3.71 0.97 -11.70
CA ASN A 47 -3.04 2.09 -12.37
C ASN A 47 -3.95 3.33 -12.49
N VAL A 48 -5.18 3.15 -12.95
CA VAL A 48 -6.13 4.26 -13.14
C VAL A 48 -6.58 4.83 -11.78
N GLY A 49 -7.02 3.97 -10.87
CA GLY A 49 -7.54 4.38 -9.56
C GLY A 49 -6.49 5.05 -8.68
N THR A 50 -5.27 4.51 -8.63
CA THR A 50 -4.16 5.17 -7.93
C THR A 50 -3.81 6.50 -8.57
N SER A 51 -3.82 6.62 -9.91
CA SER A 51 -3.57 7.91 -10.57
C SER A 51 -4.61 8.96 -10.18
N ILE A 52 -5.90 8.59 -10.13
CA ILE A 52 -6.98 9.46 -9.64
C ILE A 52 -6.74 9.86 -8.18
N LEU A 53 -6.36 8.89 -7.32
CA LEU A 53 -6.05 9.15 -5.92
C LEU A 53 -4.89 10.14 -5.77
N ILE A 54 -3.79 9.96 -6.51
CA ILE A 54 -2.63 10.88 -6.50
C ILE A 54 -3.04 12.28 -6.96
N ILE A 55 -3.81 12.41 -8.04
CA ILE A 55 -4.26 13.71 -8.55
C ILE A 55 -5.17 14.39 -7.54
N TYR A 56 -6.12 13.66 -6.96
CA TYR A 56 -7.03 14.18 -5.95
C TYR A 56 -6.28 14.61 -4.68
N ASP A 57 -5.27 13.83 -4.28
CA ASP A 57 -4.44 14.07 -3.10
C ASP A 57 -3.11 14.78 -3.39
N TRP A 58 -2.99 15.45 -4.53
CA TRP A 58 -1.72 16.03 -5.01
C TRP A 58 -1.05 16.97 -4.00
N ASN A 59 -1.84 17.81 -3.33
CA ASN A 59 -1.32 18.71 -2.31
C ASN A 59 -0.77 17.96 -1.08
N LEU A 60 -1.40 16.84 -0.70
CA LEU A 60 -0.92 16.00 0.41
C LEU A 60 0.40 15.33 0.00
N PHE A 61 0.42 14.76 -1.20
CA PHE A 61 1.64 14.17 -1.76
C PHE A 61 2.79 15.18 -1.83
N GLY A 62 2.53 16.40 -2.31
CA GLY A 62 3.52 17.48 -2.39
C GLY A 62 4.09 17.89 -1.03
N ILE A 63 3.26 17.96 0.02
CA ILE A 63 3.72 18.24 1.38
C ILE A 63 4.69 17.14 1.85
N HIS A 64 4.32 15.88 1.66
CA HIS A 64 5.12 14.73 2.07
C HIS A 64 6.43 14.59 1.29
N TYR A 65 6.39 14.87 -0.01
CA TYR A 65 7.58 14.96 -0.85
C TYR A 65 8.53 16.08 -0.39
N ASN A 66 8.01 17.28 -0.11
CA ASN A 66 8.83 18.39 0.36
C ASN A 66 9.46 18.12 1.74
N ARG A 67 8.76 17.42 2.64
CA ARG A 67 9.33 16.96 3.92
C ARG A 67 10.48 15.97 3.70
N ALA A 68 10.28 14.99 2.82
CA ALA A 68 11.30 14.02 2.47
C ALA A 68 12.55 14.69 1.89
N LYS A 69 12.35 15.65 0.97
CA LYS A 69 13.43 16.44 0.36
C LYS A 69 14.19 17.30 1.38
N LYS A 70 13.51 17.80 2.42
CA LYS A 70 14.16 18.59 3.48
C LYS A 70 15.00 17.69 4.40
N ASN A 71 14.55 16.47 4.64
CA ASN A 71 15.19 15.48 5.52
C ASN A 71 15.69 14.27 4.72
N THR A 72 16.51 14.51 3.70
CA THR A 72 16.93 13.48 2.73
C THR A 72 17.70 12.34 3.39
N MET A 73 18.57 12.62 4.36
CA MET A 73 19.39 11.60 5.01
C MET A 73 18.53 10.58 5.77
N ASP A 74 17.61 11.07 6.61
CA ASP A 74 16.65 10.22 7.33
C ASP A 74 15.77 9.46 6.34
N THR A 75 15.30 10.13 5.29
CA THR A 75 14.49 9.51 4.24
C THR A 75 15.25 8.32 3.62
N ILE A 76 16.52 8.48 3.26
CA ILE A 76 17.32 7.39 2.68
C ILE A 76 17.53 6.26 3.69
N LEU A 77 17.92 6.60 4.93
CA LEU A 77 18.17 5.61 5.98
C LEU A 77 16.93 4.75 6.24
N PHE A 78 15.77 5.38 6.44
CA PHE A 78 14.53 4.67 6.72
C PHE A 78 13.93 4.00 5.49
N THR A 79 14.19 4.49 4.27
CA THR A 79 13.84 3.76 3.03
C THR A 79 14.62 2.44 2.96
N SER A 80 15.94 2.48 3.24
CA SER A 80 16.78 1.28 3.24
C SER A 80 16.36 0.28 4.33
N LEU A 81 16.10 0.77 5.55
CA LEU A 81 15.58 -0.07 6.63
C LEU A 81 14.22 -0.68 6.25
N GLY A 82 13.32 0.14 5.71
CA GLY A 82 12.01 -0.30 5.23
C GLY A 82 12.12 -1.37 4.15
N ALA A 83 13.06 -1.24 3.22
CA ALA A 83 13.27 -2.20 2.16
C ALA A 83 13.68 -3.58 2.72
N ILE A 84 14.57 -3.62 3.71
CA ILE A 84 14.96 -4.86 4.39
C ILE A 84 13.76 -5.49 5.11
N LEU A 85 13.03 -4.69 5.90
CA LEU A 85 11.88 -5.19 6.67
C LEU A 85 10.76 -5.71 5.76
N ILE A 86 10.43 -4.98 4.69
CA ILE A 86 9.41 -5.38 3.73
C ILE A 86 9.86 -6.62 2.97
N MET A 87 11.12 -6.71 2.52
CA MET A 87 11.63 -7.91 1.85
C MET A 87 11.50 -9.16 2.73
N LEU A 88 11.94 -9.08 3.99
CA LEU A 88 11.80 -10.17 4.96
C LEU A 88 10.33 -10.51 5.20
N TRP A 89 9.48 -9.50 5.32
CA TRP A 89 8.06 -9.73 5.59
C TRP A 89 7.32 -10.34 4.40
N VAL A 90 7.62 -9.91 3.17
CA VAL A 90 7.09 -10.54 1.94
C VAL A 90 7.54 -12.00 1.87
N TYR A 91 8.80 -12.30 2.21
CA TYR A 91 9.30 -13.67 2.26
C TYR A 91 8.51 -14.54 3.26
N VAL A 92 8.26 -14.04 4.48
CA VAL A 92 7.43 -14.72 5.49
C VAL A 92 6.00 -14.88 4.99
N GLY A 93 5.43 -13.83 4.40
CA GLY A 93 4.08 -13.83 3.82
C GLY A 93 3.89 -14.90 2.75
N ALA A 94 4.82 -14.99 1.79
CA ALA A 94 4.75 -15.92 0.68
C ALA A 94 5.04 -17.38 1.12
N ASN A 95 6.08 -17.62 1.92
CA ASN A 95 6.58 -18.97 2.17
C ASN A 95 6.07 -19.62 3.47
N ILE A 96 5.79 -18.83 4.50
CA ILE A 96 5.40 -19.35 5.82
C ILE A 96 3.89 -19.17 6.03
N LEU A 97 3.39 -17.95 5.87
CA LEU A 97 1.97 -17.66 6.05
C LEU A 97 1.14 -18.15 4.86
N GLN A 98 1.74 -18.21 3.66
CA GLN A 98 1.01 -18.40 2.40
C GLN A 98 -0.18 -17.42 2.31
N ALA A 99 0.09 -16.16 2.64
CA ALA A 99 -0.87 -15.08 2.59
C ALA A 99 -1.24 -14.75 1.13
N ALA A 100 -2.46 -14.26 0.90
CA ALA A 100 -2.85 -13.74 -0.40
C ALA A 100 -2.19 -12.36 -0.61
N LEU A 101 -1.02 -12.35 -1.24
CA LEU A 101 -0.34 -11.12 -1.62
C LEU A 101 -1.05 -10.48 -2.81
N ILE A 102 -1.08 -9.15 -2.87
CA ILE A 102 -1.58 -8.38 -4.03
C ILE A 102 -0.48 -8.34 -5.11
N LEU A 103 0.22 -9.45 -5.32
CA LEU A 103 1.25 -9.60 -6.35
C LEU A 103 0.77 -10.65 -7.36
N PRO A 104 0.93 -10.42 -8.66
CA PRO A 104 0.55 -11.39 -9.68
C PRO A 104 1.44 -12.62 -9.59
N GLY A 105 0.90 -13.78 -9.96
CA GLY A 105 1.71 -15.00 -10.04
C GLY A 105 2.73 -14.93 -11.18
N ASN A 106 3.79 -15.73 -11.10
CA ASN A 106 4.82 -15.79 -12.15
C ASN A 106 4.22 -16.19 -13.50
N SER A 107 3.26 -17.13 -13.49
CA SER A 107 2.54 -17.54 -14.69
C SER A 107 1.80 -16.38 -15.35
N ASP A 108 1.22 -15.46 -14.58
CA ASP A 108 0.54 -14.28 -15.11
C ASP A 108 1.54 -13.31 -15.73
N LEU A 109 2.65 -13.02 -15.02
CA LEU A 109 3.70 -12.11 -15.51
C LEU A 109 4.34 -12.58 -16.82
N ILE A 110 4.49 -13.89 -17.00
CA ILE A 110 5.04 -14.50 -18.23
C ILE A 110 3.98 -14.53 -19.34
N ALA A 111 2.74 -14.92 -19.02
CA ALA A 111 1.66 -15.04 -20.00
C ALA A 111 1.29 -13.70 -20.64
N TYR A 112 1.36 -12.60 -19.89
CA TYR A 112 0.93 -11.28 -20.34
C TYR A 112 2.06 -10.40 -20.87
N GLY A 113 2.95 -10.96 -21.69
CA GLY A 113 4.20 -10.33 -22.16
C GLY A 113 4.10 -8.84 -22.55
N TYR A 114 3.08 -8.44 -23.32
CA TYR A 114 2.87 -7.02 -23.70
C TYR A 114 2.33 -6.12 -22.58
N ALA A 115 1.55 -6.67 -21.63
CA ALA A 115 1.02 -5.93 -20.49
C ALA A 115 1.97 -5.93 -19.28
N ARG A 116 3.07 -6.70 -19.33
CA ARG A 116 4.05 -6.86 -18.25
C ARG A 116 4.57 -5.52 -17.70
N PRO A 117 4.94 -4.50 -18.50
CA PRO A 117 5.34 -3.20 -17.94
C PRO A 117 4.22 -2.54 -17.11
N GLY A 118 2.97 -2.64 -17.59
CA GLY A 118 1.80 -2.14 -16.87
C GLY A 118 1.54 -2.89 -15.56
N MET A 119 1.75 -4.21 -15.54
CA MET A 119 1.67 -5.03 -14.33
C MET A 119 2.76 -4.67 -13.32
N LEU A 120 4.01 -4.53 -13.79
CA LEU A 120 5.11 -4.12 -12.94
C LEU A 120 4.82 -2.78 -12.28
N ILE A 121 4.31 -1.79 -13.02
CA ILE A 121 3.94 -0.48 -12.45
C ILE A 121 2.77 -0.62 -11.47
N ALA A 122 1.72 -1.37 -11.83
CA ALA A 122 0.51 -1.53 -11.01
C ALA A 122 0.82 -2.15 -9.65
N PHE A 123 1.47 -3.31 -9.65
CA PHE A 123 1.72 -4.13 -8.46
C PHE A 123 3.03 -3.75 -7.74
N SER A 124 3.58 -2.57 -8.03
CA SER A 124 4.69 -2.01 -7.25
C SER A 124 4.44 -0.56 -6.89
N PHE A 125 4.64 0.37 -7.82
CA PHE A 125 4.50 1.80 -7.58
C PHE A 125 3.06 2.22 -7.34
N ALA A 126 2.11 1.73 -8.15
CA ALA A 126 0.72 2.12 -7.98
C ALA A 126 0.12 1.54 -6.70
N GLU A 127 0.43 0.29 -6.36
CA GLU A 127 0.00 -0.33 -5.11
C GLU A 127 0.61 0.38 -3.89
N ALA A 128 1.92 0.62 -3.89
CA ALA A 128 2.59 1.29 -2.77
C ALA A 128 2.07 2.72 -2.55
N ALA A 129 1.82 3.46 -3.64
CA ALA A 129 1.23 4.78 -3.56
C ALA A 129 -0.23 4.73 -3.07
N ASN A 130 -1.02 3.78 -3.55
CA ASN A 130 -2.40 3.57 -3.12
C ASN A 130 -2.47 3.34 -1.61
N ILE A 131 -1.73 2.34 -1.11
CA ILE A 131 -1.72 1.99 0.30
C ILE A 131 -1.21 3.16 1.16
N SER A 132 -0.11 3.82 0.75
CA SER A 132 0.51 4.89 1.54
C SER A 132 -0.37 6.14 1.65
N ILE A 133 -0.98 6.57 0.54
CA ILE A 133 -1.86 7.74 0.51
C ILE A 133 -3.16 7.44 1.25
N SER A 134 -3.80 6.31 0.96
CA SER A 134 -5.06 5.92 1.61
C SER A 134 -4.89 5.72 3.11
N TYR A 135 -3.79 5.09 3.56
CA TYR A 135 -3.46 4.98 4.97
C TYR A 135 -3.34 6.35 5.61
N LYS A 136 -2.59 7.27 4.99
CA LYS A 136 -2.38 8.61 5.57
C LYS A 136 -3.68 9.41 5.65
N CYS A 137 -4.53 9.35 4.63
CA CYS A 137 -5.84 10.00 4.65
C CYS A 137 -6.74 9.39 5.74
N PHE A 138 -6.74 8.07 5.88
CA PHE A 138 -7.54 7.36 6.87
C PHE A 138 -7.14 7.70 8.31
N THR A 139 -5.84 7.74 8.60
CA THR A 139 -5.33 7.96 9.96
C THR A 139 -5.12 9.43 10.31
N ASP A 140 -5.54 10.37 9.46
CA ASP A 140 -5.23 11.79 9.66
C ASP A 140 -5.83 12.37 10.95
N HIS A 141 -6.98 11.85 11.37
CA HIS A 141 -7.66 12.25 12.62
C HIS A 141 -7.38 11.29 13.79
N PHE A 142 -6.44 10.33 13.64
CA PHE A 142 -6.09 9.43 14.73
C PHE A 142 -5.17 10.16 15.70
N ASP A 143 -5.80 10.94 16.58
CA ASP A 143 -5.10 11.75 17.57
C ASP A 143 -4.84 10.95 18.85
N VAL A 144 -3.91 10.00 18.76
CA VAL A 144 -3.46 9.22 19.91
C VAL A 144 -2.31 9.98 20.60
N HIS A 145 -2.67 11.00 21.37
CA HIS A 145 -1.73 11.85 22.09
C HIS A 145 -0.69 11.05 22.90
N GLY A 146 0.59 11.29 22.62
CA GLY A 146 1.72 10.81 23.44
C GLY A 146 1.97 9.30 23.42
N LYS A 147 1.31 8.53 22.56
CA LYS A 147 1.44 7.06 22.50
C LYS A 147 1.60 6.56 21.06
N GLU A 148 2.78 6.81 20.49
CA GLU A 148 3.15 6.42 19.12
C GLU A 148 2.86 4.93 18.84
N LEU A 149 3.26 4.05 19.75
CA LEU A 149 3.03 2.60 19.63
C LEU A 149 1.54 2.26 19.55
N GLN A 150 0.69 2.93 20.34
CA GLN A 150 -0.76 2.68 20.31
C GLN A 150 -1.38 3.19 19.01
N SER A 151 -0.90 4.31 18.49
CA SER A 151 -1.31 4.83 17.18
C SER A 151 -0.98 3.82 16.08
N ILE A 152 0.27 3.33 16.04
CA ILE A 152 0.73 2.33 15.06
C ILE A 152 -0.11 1.05 15.17
N LEU A 153 -0.32 0.53 16.38
CA LEU A 153 -1.08 -0.71 16.58
C LEU A 153 -2.55 -0.55 16.17
N LEU A 154 -3.21 0.54 16.56
CA LEU A 154 -4.61 0.77 16.22
C LEU A 154 -4.79 0.99 14.71
N SER A 155 -3.95 1.82 14.10
CA SER A 155 -4.03 2.10 12.67
C SER A 155 -3.73 0.86 11.84
N SER A 156 -2.74 0.05 12.24
CA SER A 156 -2.41 -1.21 11.56
C SER A 156 -3.49 -2.28 11.71
N LEU A 157 -4.11 -2.41 12.88
CA LEU A 157 -5.23 -3.32 13.09
C LEU A 157 -6.42 -2.97 12.19
N VAL A 158 -6.82 -1.70 12.15
CA VAL A 158 -8.00 -1.25 11.42
C VAL A 158 -7.75 -1.19 9.92
N PHE A 159 -6.67 -0.54 9.49
CA PHE A 159 -6.37 -0.40 8.07
C PHE A 159 -5.89 -1.72 7.46
N GLY A 160 -5.18 -2.56 8.22
CA GLY A 160 -4.83 -3.92 7.79
C GLY A 160 -6.07 -4.80 7.59
N LEU A 161 -7.11 -4.62 8.42
CA LEU A 161 -8.39 -5.32 8.26
C LEU A 161 -9.09 -4.84 7.00
N LEU A 162 -9.15 -3.52 6.80
CA LEU A 162 -9.73 -2.89 5.61
C LEU A 162 -9.04 -3.41 4.33
N LEU A 163 -7.72 -3.38 4.27
CA LEU A 163 -6.93 -3.89 3.14
C LEU A 163 -7.25 -5.36 2.86
N THR A 164 -7.34 -6.18 3.91
CA THR A 164 -7.66 -7.60 3.78
C THR A 164 -9.06 -7.82 3.24
N VAL A 165 -10.07 -7.17 3.82
CA VAL A 165 -11.47 -7.35 3.40
C VAL A 165 -11.68 -6.97 1.93
N ILE A 166 -11.00 -5.92 1.47
CA ILE A 166 -11.23 -5.38 0.12
C ILE A 166 -10.45 -6.15 -0.96
N TYR A 167 -9.25 -6.66 -0.65
CA TYR A 167 -8.37 -7.31 -1.65
C TYR A 167 -8.32 -8.84 -1.56
N LEU A 168 -8.92 -9.46 -0.53
CA LEU A 168 -8.91 -10.91 -0.40
C LEU A 168 -9.79 -11.56 -1.49
N PRO A 169 -9.24 -12.44 -2.36
CA PRO A 169 -9.97 -12.99 -3.50
C PRO A 169 -10.97 -14.08 -3.13
N SER A 170 -10.91 -14.64 -1.92
CA SER A 170 -11.81 -15.73 -1.49
C SER A 170 -12.14 -15.66 0.00
N LEU A 171 -13.34 -16.10 0.36
CA LEU A 171 -13.85 -16.10 1.75
C LEU A 171 -13.33 -17.28 2.60
N ASN A 172 -12.12 -17.79 2.31
CA ASN A 172 -11.52 -18.84 3.12
C ASN A 172 -11.03 -18.25 4.45
N ILE A 173 -11.59 -18.71 5.57
CA ILE A 173 -11.30 -18.19 6.92
C ILE A 173 -9.81 -18.36 7.28
N SER A 174 -9.19 -19.48 6.93
CA SER A 174 -7.75 -19.71 7.20
C SER A 174 -6.89 -18.74 6.38
N LEU A 175 -7.22 -18.53 5.11
CA LEU A 175 -6.52 -17.56 4.27
C LEU A 175 -6.73 -16.12 4.77
N PHE A 176 -7.95 -15.81 5.23
CA PHE A 176 -8.29 -14.51 5.81
C PHE A 176 -7.39 -14.16 6.98
N PHE A 177 -7.25 -15.04 7.99
CA PHE A 177 -6.41 -14.74 9.16
C PHE A 177 -4.92 -14.61 8.81
N ARG A 178 -4.41 -15.46 7.91
CA ARG A 178 -3.01 -15.41 7.46
C ARG A 178 -2.72 -14.13 6.68
N THR A 179 -3.66 -13.71 5.83
CA THR A 179 -3.57 -12.47 5.04
C THR A 179 -3.78 -11.23 5.92
N TYR A 180 -4.68 -11.29 6.90
CA TYR A 180 -4.90 -10.21 7.86
C TYR A 180 -3.66 -9.96 8.72
N LEU A 181 -3.05 -11.03 9.24
CA LEU A 181 -1.79 -10.92 9.99
C LEU A 181 -0.69 -10.30 9.13
N TYR A 182 -0.56 -10.74 7.87
CA TYR A 182 0.37 -10.16 6.90
C TYR A 182 0.14 -8.66 6.71
N ASN A 183 -1.08 -8.26 6.39
CA ASN A 183 -1.44 -6.88 6.12
C ASN A 183 -1.30 -5.99 7.37
N MET A 184 -1.68 -6.47 8.55
CA MET A 184 -1.50 -5.75 9.81
C MET A 184 -0.03 -5.41 10.04
N VAL A 185 0.87 -6.38 9.95
CA VAL A 185 2.31 -6.14 10.17
C VAL A 185 2.89 -5.25 9.06
N LEU A 186 2.49 -5.43 7.81
CA LEU A 186 2.92 -4.56 6.71
C LEU A 186 2.55 -3.09 7.00
N ILE A 187 1.30 -2.83 7.40
CA ILE A 187 0.86 -1.48 7.75
C ILE A 187 1.59 -0.97 9.00
N ALA A 188 1.88 -1.82 9.98
CA ALA A 188 2.66 -1.42 11.15
C ALA A 188 4.09 -0.97 10.77
N ILE A 189 4.74 -1.67 9.82
CA ILE A 189 6.04 -1.25 9.26
C ILE A 189 5.90 0.11 8.58
N LEU A 190 4.91 0.30 7.69
CA LEU A 190 4.70 1.58 7.00
C LEU A 190 4.39 2.73 7.96
N ALA A 191 3.57 2.47 8.98
CA ALA A 191 3.24 3.43 10.03
C ALA A 191 4.46 3.82 10.86
N TYR A 192 5.32 2.86 11.20
CA TYR A 192 6.59 3.12 11.88
C TYR A 192 7.49 4.02 11.03
N LEU A 193 7.73 3.67 9.75
CA LEU A 193 8.54 4.47 8.83
C LEU A 193 7.98 5.90 8.67
N TYR A 194 6.65 6.02 8.59
CA TYR A 194 5.97 7.30 8.56
C TYR A 194 6.26 8.14 9.80
N ASN A 195 6.17 7.55 11.00
CA ASN A 195 6.37 8.27 12.25
C ASN A 195 7.82 8.74 12.41
N GLN A 196 8.80 7.94 11.98
CA GLN A 196 10.22 8.29 12.07
C GLN A 196 10.61 9.45 11.14
N CYS A 197 10.03 9.53 9.94
CA CYS A 197 10.36 10.59 8.98
C CYS A 197 9.30 11.71 8.89
N HIS A 198 8.16 11.57 9.57
CA HIS A 198 6.96 12.41 9.43
C HIS A 198 6.45 12.52 7.98
N THR A 199 6.72 11.50 7.18
CA THR A 199 6.32 11.41 5.77
C THR A 199 6.19 9.96 5.31
N PHE A 200 5.24 9.67 4.41
CA PHE A 200 5.00 8.31 3.91
C PHE A 200 5.97 7.91 2.78
N ILE A 201 6.79 8.83 2.30
CA ILE A 201 7.70 8.62 1.15
C ILE A 201 8.68 7.43 1.38
N PRO A 202 9.33 7.26 2.55
CA PRO A 202 10.23 6.14 2.77
C PRO A 202 9.53 4.78 2.64
N GLY A 203 8.35 4.64 3.24
CA GLY A 203 7.55 3.42 3.16
C GLY A 203 7.06 3.14 1.74
N LEU A 204 6.58 4.17 1.04
CA LEU A 204 6.15 4.08 -0.36
C LEU A 204 7.28 3.60 -1.26
N LEU A 205 8.46 4.22 -1.19
CA LEU A 205 9.61 3.86 -2.02
C LEU A 205 10.13 2.47 -1.68
N ALA A 206 10.26 2.13 -0.39
CA ALA A 206 10.69 0.81 0.04
C ALA A 206 9.77 -0.29 -0.49
N MET A 207 8.45 -0.12 -0.34
CA MET A 207 7.47 -1.09 -0.84
C MET A 207 7.52 -1.19 -2.36
N ALA A 208 7.50 -0.07 -3.08
CA ALA A 208 7.53 -0.06 -4.54
C ALA A 208 8.79 -0.75 -5.10
N VAL A 209 9.97 -0.41 -4.58
CA VAL A 209 11.23 -0.98 -5.07
C VAL A 209 11.30 -2.48 -4.79
N ILE A 210 10.94 -2.92 -3.57
CA ILE A 210 10.98 -4.35 -3.24
C ILE A 210 10.00 -5.15 -4.06
N TYR A 211 8.76 -4.68 -4.22
CA TYR A 211 7.75 -5.39 -5.01
C TYR A 211 8.18 -5.48 -6.48
N PHE A 212 8.75 -4.40 -7.00
CA PHE A 212 9.31 -4.38 -8.35
C PHE A 212 10.46 -5.39 -8.52
N ILE A 213 11.41 -5.44 -7.59
CA ILE A 213 12.54 -6.38 -7.63
C ILE A 213 12.05 -7.82 -7.58
N ILE A 214 11.11 -8.13 -6.68
CA ILE A 214 10.55 -9.48 -6.53
C ILE A 214 9.88 -9.93 -7.82
N MET A 215 9.02 -9.09 -8.40
CA MET A 215 8.36 -9.41 -9.67
C MET A 215 9.33 -9.52 -10.85
N LEU A 216 10.40 -8.72 -10.88
CA LEU A 216 11.44 -8.84 -11.90
C LEU A 216 12.18 -10.17 -11.80
N GLN A 217 12.60 -10.57 -10.60
CA GLN A 217 13.30 -11.84 -10.39
C GLN A 217 12.40 -13.03 -10.75
N SER A 218 11.13 -12.95 -10.37
CA SER A 218 10.16 -14.03 -10.57
C SER A 218 9.72 -14.22 -12.02
N SER A 219 10.11 -13.29 -12.90
CA SER A 219 9.78 -13.29 -14.32
C SER A 219 11.00 -13.49 -15.23
N ILE A 220 12.16 -13.78 -14.64
CA ILE A 220 13.41 -14.19 -15.31
C ILE A 220 13.65 -15.71 -15.12
N LEU A 221 13.12 -16.28 -14.03
CA LEU A 221 13.12 -17.71 -13.71
C LEU A 221 11.87 -18.41 -14.26
#